data_AF-A0AAV7PMW8-F1
#
_entry.id   AF-A0AAV7PMW8-F1
#
_cell.length_a   1.000
_cell.length_b   1.000
_cell.length_c   1.000
_cell.angle_alpha   90.00
_cell.angle_beta   90.00
_cell.angle_gamma   90.00
#
_symmetry.space_group_name_H-M   'P 1'
#
loop_
_entity.id
_entity.type
_entity.pdbx_description
1 polymer ?
#
loop_
_entity_poly.entity_id
_entity_poly.type
_entity_poly.pdbx_seq_one_letter_code
_entity_poly.pdbx_strand_id
1 'polypeptide(L)'
;MGKQSKIKAVDPFCPASRKQQMQQRNEKKKVNAKPKHLDHQEIPFKLRELLKSQKQMTQPKKKRRRKVAFSDNNSKDALQEPRAPNAPLDILVPKFKRQKRETVHNYIQRMDSVSNHVMFLTNNQPVREPEKEVVLTEETKQEKPKTKEFDRRRKARALQKKAEKKVDQLEKEVFQDRVKFGEVAMEPPSFTAVPRKSVGIEKPGERQLLLKNIFKQQNASTIEKKSQLPSMARQRIMEEERERVVQAYRALKKQKQLHHKSTPLNAC
;
A
#
# COMPACT_ATOMS: atom_id res chain seq x y z
N MET A 1 -17.40 5.31 -36.91
CA MET A 1 -17.65 5.68 -35.49
C MET A 1 -16.32 5.91 -34.77
N GLY A 2 -15.75 7.12 -34.88
CA GLY A 2 -14.43 7.44 -34.33
C GLY A 2 -14.49 7.74 -32.83
N LYS A 3 -13.67 7.03 -32.03
CA LYS A 3 -13.56 7.27 -30.59
C LYS A 3 -12.87 8.61 -30.33
N GLN A 4 -13.59 9.59 -29.81
CA GLN A 4 -13.00 10.84 -29.35
C GLN A 4 -12.20 10.58 -28.05
N SER A 5 -10.88 10.79 -28.10
CA SER A 5 -10.02 10.70 -26.92
C SER A 5 -10.20 11.95 -26.06
N LYS A 6 -10.63 11.78 -24.80
CA LYS A 6 -10.71 12.87 -23.82
C LYS A 6 -9.32 13.49 -23.63
N ILE A 7 -9.20 14.78 -23.95
CA ILE A 7 -7.99 15.57 -23.76
C ILE A 7 -7.79 15.74 -22.25
N LYS A 8 -6.73 15.15 -21.68
CA LYS A 8 -6.34 15.40 -20.29
C LYS A 8 -5.60 16.73 -20.21
N ALA A 9 -5.92 17.51 -19.17
CA ALA A 9 -5.32 18.82 -18.92
C ALA A 9 -3.79 18.74 -18.88
N VAL A 10 -3.14 19.69 -19.55
CA VAL A 10 -1.69 19.90 -19.51
C VAL A 10 -1.43 20.99 -18.47
N ASP A 11 -0.38 20.80 -17.67
CA ASP A 11 0.05 21.77 -16.66
C ASP A 11 0.49 23.08 -17.34
N PRO A 12 -0.15 24.23 -17.03
CA PRO A 12 0.13 25.52 -17.68
C PRO A 12 1.53 26.08 -17.34
N PHE A 13 2.22 25.54 -16.33
CA PHE A 13 3.52 26.05 -15.89
C PHE A 13 4.73 25.35 -16.55
N CYS A 14 4.50 24.45 -17.52
CA CYS A 14 5.58 23.79 -18.24
C CYS A 14 5.99 24.59 -19.50
N PRO A 15 7.24 25.08 -19.61
CA PRO A 15 7.67 25.96 -20.71
C PRO A 15 7.91 25.25 -22.07
N ALA A 16 7.66 23.94 -22.16
CA ALA A 16 7.90 23.17 -23.39
C ALA A 16 6.64 23.09 -24.25
N SER A 17 6.79 23.25 -25.58
CA SER A 17 5.65 23.18 -26.50
C SER A 17 4.95 21.81 -26.45
N ARG A 18 3.61 21.81 -26.56
CA ARG A 18 2.75 20.61 -26.48
C ARG A 18 3.21 19.49 -27.43
N LYS A 19 3.67 19.85 -28.63
CA LYS A 19 4.21 18.91 -29.63
C LYS A 19 5.51 18.26 -29.16
N GLN A 20 6.44 19.01 -28.57
CA GLN A 20 7.70 18.47 -28.06
C GLN A 20 7.48 17.54 -26.85
N GLN A 21 6.54 17.85 -25.96
CA GLN A 21 6.23 16.96 -24.82
C GLN A 21 5.61 15.64 -25.29
N MET A 22 4.66 15.69 -26.23
CA MET A 22 4.06 14.49 -26.81
C MET A 22 5.09 13.63 -27.55
N GLN A 23 5.99 14.24 -28.33
CA GLN A 23 7.07 13.53 -29.02
C GLN A 23 8.03 12.84 -28.04
N GLN A 24 8.54 13.56 -27.03
CA GLN A 24 9.43 12.95 -26.02
C GLN A 24 8.76 11.82 -25.22
N ARG A 25 7.46 11.94 -24.95
CA ARG A 25 6.72 10.93 -24.18
C ARG A 25 6.40 9.70 -25.02
N ASN A 26 6.14 9.88 -26.32
CA ASN A 26 5.93 8.79 -27.27
C ASN A 26 7.24 8.08 -27.63
N GLU A 27 8.37 8.80 -27.70
CA GLU A 27 9.70 8.21 -27.89
C GLU A 27 10.12 7.34 -26.70
N LYS A 28 9.83 7.76 -25.47
CA LYS A 28 10.19 7.03 -24.25
C LYS A 28 9.27 5.85 -23.91
N LYS A 29 8.12 5.70 -24.58
CA LYS A 29 7.09 4.69 -24.28
C LYS A 29 6.86 3.66 -25.39
N LYS A 30 7.80 3.49 -26.32
CA LYS A 30 7.77 2.36 -27.25
C LYS A 30 8.16 1.10 -26.48
N VAL A 31 7.16 0.31 -26.07
CA VAL A 31 7.37 -1.03 -25.52
C VAL A 31 7.91 -1.92 -26.64
N ASN A 32 8.98 -2.69 -26.39
CA ASN A 32 9.69 -3.54 -27.35
C ASN A 32 10.39 -2.81 -28.52
N ALA A 33 10.99 -1.64 -28.29
CA ALA A 33 11.93 -1.08 -29.26
C ALA A 33 13.24 -1.87 -29.26
N LYS A 34 13.87 -2.05 -30.44
CA LYS A 34 15.21 -2.63 -30.52
C LYS A 34 16.19 -1.84 -29.64
N PRO A 35 17.07 -2.50 -28.86
CA PRO A 35 18.09 -1.80 -28.09
C PRO A 35 18.88 -0.83 -28.97
N LYS A 36 19.21 0.35 -28.43
CA LYS A 36 19.95 1.39 -29.19
C LYS A 36 21.40 0.98 -29.47
N HIS A 37 21.96 0.06 -28.67
CA HIS A 37 23.31 -0.44 -28.80
C HIS A 37 23.32 -1.94 -28.45
N LEU A 38 23.96 -2.76 -29.28
CA LEU A 38 23.92 -4.22 -29.17
C LEU A 38 24.83 -4.74 -28.05
N ASP A 39 25.95 -4.05 -27.78
CA ASP A 39 26.97 -4.50 -26.80
C ASP A 39 26.85 -3.82 -25.43
N HIS A 40 25.85 -2.96 -25.24
CA HIS A 40 25.62 -2.27 -23.96
C HIS A 40 24.36 -2.83 -23.31
N GLN A 41 24.56 -3.77 -22.39
CA GLN A 41 23.48 -4.23 -21.54
C GLN A 41 23.10 -3.12 -20.54
N GLU A 42 21.91 -2.53 -20.72
CA GLU A 42 21.44 -1.50 -19.80
C GLU A 42 21.21 -2.10 -18.40
N ILE A 43 21.93 -1.56 -17.41
CA ILE A 43 21.75 -1.95 -16.01
C ILE A 43 20.30 -1.61 -15.59
N PRO A 44 19.54 -2.58 -15.04
CA PRO A 44 18.17 -2.34 -14.59
C PRO A 44 18.06 -1.10 -13.70
N PHE A 45 16.99 -0.31 -13.89
CA PHE A 45 16.80 1.01 -13.25
C PHE A 45 17.06 0.98 -11.75
N LYS A 46 16.52 -0.02 -11.04
CA LYS A 46 16.64 -0.17 -9.60
C LYS A 46 18.08 -0.43 -9.15
N LEU A 47 18.84 -1.21 -9.92
CA LEU A 47 20.25 -1.50 -9.63
C LEU A 47 21.13 -0.28 -9.91
N ARG A 48 20.86 0.46 -10.99
CA ARG A 48 21.51 1.75 -11.29
C ARG A 48 21.27 2.78 -10.19
N GLU A 49 20.07 2.83 -9.64
CA GLU A 49 19.72 3.75 -8.56
C GLU A 49 20.42 3.38 -7.24
N LEU A 50 20.48 2.08 -6.90
CA LEU A 50 21.22 1.57 -5.74
C LEU A 50 22.72 1.86 -5.85
N LEU A 51 23.34 1.60 -7.01
CA LEU A 51 24.75 1.91 -7.25
C LEU A 51 25.03 3.41 -7.18
N LYS A 52 24.11 4.26 -7.66
CA LYS A 52 24.21 5.72 -7.56
C LYS A 52 24.12 6.17 -6.10
N SER A 53 23.20 5.61 -5.32
CA SER A 53 23.06 5.89 -3.89
C SER A 53 24.31 5.47 -3.11
N GLN A 54 24.81 4.25 -3.34
CA GLN A 54 26.05 3.78 -2.73
C GLN A 54 27.24 4.69 -3.06
N LYS A 55 27.43 5.05 -4.34
CA LYS A 55 28.47 6.02 -4.73
C LYS A 55 28.32 7.37 -4.04
N GLN A 56 27.09 7.86 -3.85
CA GLN A 56 26.83 9.11 -3.14
C GLN A 56 27.07 9.02 -1.62
N MET A 57 26.96 7.83 -1.02
CA MET A 57 27.29 7.59 0.38
C MET A 57 28.80 7.42 0.60
N THR A 58 29.50 6.75 -0.33
CA THR A 58 30.95 6.52 -0.23
C THR A 58 31.77 7.75 -0.59
N GLN A 59 31.25 8.64 -1.44
CA GLN A 59 31.91 9.91 -1.75
C GLN A 59 31.68 10.89 -0.59
N PRO A 60 32.72 11.37 0.11
CA PRO A 60 32.54 12.42 1.11
C PRO A 60 31.93 13.64 0.40
N LYS A 61 30.78 14.13 0.91
CA LYS A 61 30.13 15.31 0.36
C LYS A 61 31.06 16.51 0.51
N LYS A 62 31.88 16.78 -0.52
CA LYS A 62 32.58 18.05 -0.65
C LYS A 62 31.48 19.10 -0.58
N LYS A 63 31.47 19.92 0.48
CA LYS A 63 30.62 21.12 0.56
C LYS A 63 30.83 21.82 -0.78
N ARG A 64 29.84 21.77 -1.68
CA ARG A 64 29.94 22.49 -2.94
C ARG A 64 29.99 23.95 -2.50
N ARG A 65 31.19 24.54 -2.45
CA ARG A 65 31.33 25.98 -2.64
C ARG A 65 30.59 26.20 -3.94
N ARG A 66 29.42 26.84 -3.85
CA ARG A 66 28.67 27.26 -5.02
C ARG A 66 29.71 27.93 -5.90
N LYS A 67 30.05 27.32 -7.04
CA LYS A 67 30.75 28.05 -8.09
C LYS A 67 29.71 29.08 -8.50
N VAL A 68 29.85 30.25 -7.89
CA VAL A 68 29.19 31.48 -8.29
C VAL A 68 29.63 31.66 -9.73
N ALA A 69 28.81 31.19 -10.67
CA ALA A 69 28.90 31.68 -12.03
C ALA A 69 28.53 33.16 -11.92
N PHE A 70 29.57 33.99 -11.91
CA PHE A 70 29.54 35.42 -12.21
C PHE A 70 28.29 36.16 -11.70
N SER A 71 28.13 36.20 -10.38
CA SER A 71 27.30 37.21 -9.73
C SER A 71 28.20 38.41 -9.54
N ASP A 72 28.28 39.25 -10.57
CA ASP A 72 28.78 40.60 -10.41
C ASP A 72 28.00 41.30 -9.30
N ASN A 73 28.72 41.58 -8.23
CA ASN A 73 28.66 42.76 -7.39
C ASN A 73 27.28 43.23 -6.87
N ASN A 74 27.21 43.20 -5.54
CA ASN A 74 26.35 44.00 -4.67
C ASN A 74 24.87 43.59 -4.55
N SER A 75 24.66 42.52 -3.78
CA SER A 75 23.50 42.43 -2.89
C SER A 75 23.86 41.64 -1.63
N LYS A 76 24.83 42.14 -0.85
CA LYS A 76 25.08 41.67 0.52
C LYS A 76 24.26 42.42 1.57
N ASP A 77 23.52 43.48 1.20
CA ASP A 77 22.92 44.41 2.17
C ASP A 77 21.40 44.29 2.35
N ALA A 78 20.77 43.14 2.10
CA ALA A 78 19.32 43.03 2.35
C ALA A 78 18.83 41.71 2.96
N LEU A 79 19.65 40.68 3.05
CA LEU A 79 19.20 39.36 3.52
C LEU A 79 20.31 38.61 4.26
N GLN A 80 20.67 39.09 5.46
CA GLN A 80 21.03 38.26 6.63
C GLN A 80 21.51 39.17 7.77
N GLU A 81 20.56 39.64 8.57
CA GLU A 81 20.81 39.89 9.99
C GLU A 81 20.44 38.59 10.74
N PRO A 82 21.27 38.08 11.66
CA PRO A 82 20.96 36.88 12.42
C PRO A 82 19.85 37.20 13.44
N ARG A 83 18.59 36.88 13.09
CA ARG A 83 17.48 37.04 14.04
C ARG A 83 17.58 36.01 15.16
N ALA A 84 17.40 36.50 16.39
CA ALA A 84 17.25 35.71 17.61
C ALA A 84 16.12 34.67 17.47
N PRO A 85 16.16 33.55 18.22
CA PRO A 85 15.30 32.38 18.01
C PRO A 85 13.77 32.63 18.09
N ASN A 86 13.34 33.78 18.61
CA ASN A 86 11.93 34.03 18.99
C ASN A 86 11.29 35.25 18.32
N ALA A 87 11.87 35.81 17.23
CA ALA A 87 11.19 36.89 16.51
C ALA A 87 10.01 36.33 15.67
N PRO A 88 8.84 36.99 15.63
CA PRO A 88 7.70 36.54 14.85
C PRO A 88 8.11 36.37 13.38
N LEU A 89 7.64 35.26 12.78
CA LEU A 89 7.92 34.81 11.41
C LEU A 89 7.27 35.74 10.37
N ASP A 90 7.49 37.04 10.46
CA ASP A 90 6.86 38.01 9.57
C ASP A 90 7.67 38.19 8.28
N ILE A 91 6.97 38.21 7.15
CA ILE A 91 7.61 38.29 5.84
C ILE A 91 8.22 39.67 5.69
N LEU A 92 9.53 39.71 5.43
CA LEU A 92 10.24 40.97 5.25
C LEU A 92 9.71 41.67 4.00
N VAL A 93 9.21 42.89 4.17
CA VAL A 93 8.74 43.74 3.07
C VAL A 93 9.97 44.28 2.29
N PRO A 94 10.19 43.87 1.03
CA PRO A 94 11.33 44.32 0.25
C PRO A 94 11.19 45.79 -0.16
N LYS A 95 12.23 46.59 0.04
CA LYS A 95 12.27 48.00 -0.42
C LYS A 95 12.88 48.06 -1.82
N PHE A 96 12.06 48.32 -2.85
CA PHE A 96 12.53 48.37 -4.23
C PHE A 96 13.05 49.77 -4.59
N LYS A 97 14.34 49.84 -4.93
CA LYS A 97 14.96 50.97 -5.64
C LYS A 97 15.71 50.43 -6.85
N ARG A 98 15.69 51.16 -7.96
CA ARG A 98 16.44 50.81 -9.18
C ARG A 98 17.94 51.00 -8.92
N GLN A 99 18.75 50.01 -9.30
CA GLN A 99 20.20 50.07 -9.11
C GLN A 99 20.87 50.93 -10.19
N LYS A 100 22.09 51.44 -9.91
CA LYS A 100 22.80 52.40 -10.78
C LYS A 100 23.08 51.90 -12.21
N ARG A 101 23.17 50.58 -12.43
CA ARG A 101 23.45 49.95 -13.74
C ARG A 101 22.33 49.03 -14.24
N GLU A 102 21.16 49.11 -13.61
CA GLU A 102 20.03 48.25 -13.94
C GLU A 102 19.16 48.92 -15.02
N THR A 103 18.92 48.21 -16.11
CA THR A 103 17.96 48.64 -17.13
C THR A 103 16.54 48.61 -16.58
N VAL A 104 15.63 49.41 -17.15
CA VAL A 104 14.22 49.45 -16.71
C VAL A 104 13.58 48.05 -16.76
N HIS A 105 13.88 47.29 -17.81
CA HIS A 105 13.37 45.93 -17.97
C HIS A 105 13.83 44.99 -16.85
N ASN A 106 15.13 45.00 -16.52
CA ASN A 106 15.67 44.14 -15.46
C ASN A 106 15.12 44.53 -14.08
N TYR A 107 14.88 45.81 -13.84
CA TYR A 107 14.23 46.29 -12.61
C TYR A 107 12.81 45.74 -12.44
N ILE A 108 11.99 45.80 -13.50
CA ILE A 108 10.63 45.27 -13.49
C ILE A 108 10.66 43.75 -13.26
N GLN A 109 11.54 43.03 -13.96
CA GLN A 109 11.66 41.57 -13.80
C GLN A 109 12.07 41.18 -12.37
N ARG A 110 12.98 41.94 -11.74
CA ARG A 110 13.37 41.74 -10.34
C ARG A 110 12.21 42.02 -9.39
N MET A 111 11.45 43.07 -9.65
CA MET A 111 10.25 43.41 -8.88
C MET A 111 9.21 42.28 -8.97
N ASP A 112 8.94 41.78 -10.17
CA ASP A 112 8.00 40.66 -10.39
C ASP A 112 8.46 39.38 -9.68
N SER A 113 9.74 39.01 -9.82
CA SER A 113 10.27 37.82 -9.18
C SER A 113 10.18 37.87 -7.66
N VAL A 114 10.48 39.02 -7.06
CA VAL A 114 10.45 39.19 -5.60
C VAL A 114 9.00 39.29 -5.10
N SER A 115 8.11 39.96 -5.82
CA SER A 115 6.67 40.02 -5.51
C SER A 115 6.04 38.62 -5.55
N ASN A 116 6.36 37.81 -6.56
CA ASN A 116 5.93 36.42 -6.63
C ASN A 116 6.45 35.58 -5.45
N HIS A 117 7.69 35.85 -5.01
CA HIS A 117 8.27 35.16 -3.88
C HIS A 117 7.59 35.54 -2.55
N VAL A 118 7.32 36.83 -2.33
CA VAL A 118 6.56 37.31 -1.16
C VAL A 118 5.16 36.73 -1.16
N MET A 119 4.46 36.77 -2.30
CA MET A 119 3.13 36.16 -2.47
C MET A 119 3.15 34.66 -2.14
N PHE A 120 4.17 33.94 -2.61
CA PHE A 120 4.37 32.55 -2.25
C PHE A 120 4.55 32.38 -0.74
N LEU A 121 5.40 33.17 -0.09
CA LEU A 121 5.59 33.09 1.36
C LEU A 121 4.27 33.36 2.09
N THR A 122 3.52 34.39 1.71
CA THR A 122 2.22 34.76 2.30
C THR A 122 1.21 33.63 2.20
N ASN A 123 1.09 33.01 1.02
CA ASN A 123 0.17 31.89 0.81
C ASN A 123 0.52 30.63 1.62
N ASN A 124 1.78 30.50 2.04
CA ASN A 124 2.25 29.39 2.85
C ASN A 124 2.29 29.72 4.36
N GLN A 125 1.90 30.93 4.76
CA GLN A 125 1.74 31.23 6.17
C GLN A 125 0.42 30.64 6.70
N PRO A 126 0.41 30.13 7.94
CA PRO A 126 -0.86 29.79 8.59
C PRO A 126 -1.71 31.05 8.68
N VAL A 127 -3.03 30.91 8.52
CA VAL A 127 -3.98 32.00 8.70
C VAL A 127 -3.78 32.53 10.11
N ARG A 128 -3.28 33.76 10.23
CA ARG A 128 -3.16 34.44 11.51
C ARG A 128 -4.56 34.89 11.90
N GLU A 129 -5.12 34.25 12.91
CA GLU A 129 -6.39 34.63 13.53
C GLU A 129 -6.08 35.20 14.92
N PRO A 130 -5.53 36.43 14.99
CA PRO A 130 -5.13 37.03 16.27
C PRO A 130 -6.31 37.17 17.25
N GLU A 131 -7.55 37.12 16.75
CA GLU A 131 -8.77 37.19 17.54
C GLU A 131 -9.16 35.85 18.20
N LYS A 132 -8.56 34.71 17.81
CA LYS A 132 -8.91 33.36 18.34
C LYS A 132 -7.97 32.82 19.41
N GLU A 133 -6.86 33.49 19.71
CA GLU A 133 -5.84 33.01 20.66
C GLU A 133 -6.30 33.00 22.13
N VAL A 134 -7.45 33.60 22.48
CA VAL A 134 -7.98 33.59 23.86
C VAL A 134 -8.71 32.28 24.21
N VAL A 135 -9.05 31.41 23.23
CA VAL A 135 -9.94 30.25 23.47
C VAL A 135 -9.36 28.88 23.10
N LEU A 136 -8.22 28.79 22.40
CA LEU A 136 -7.82 27.55 21.69
C LEU A 136 -6.48 26.91 22.13
N THR A 137 -6.08 27.01 23.39
CA THR A 137 -4.88 26.30 23.90
C THR A 137 -5.04 24.79 24.08
N GLU A 138 -6.25 24.23 23.96
CA GLU A 138 -6.50 22.80 24.23
C GLU A 138 -6.51 21.88 22.98
N GLU A 139 -6.67 22.40 21.75
CA GLU A 139 -7.06 21.54 20.61
C GLU A 139 -6.00 21.28 19.52
N THR A 140 -4.82 21.91 19.58
CA THR A 140 -3.81 21.87 18.48
C THR A 140 -2.93 20.61 18.43
N LYS A 141 -3.45 19.43 18.80
CA LYS A 141 -2.78 18.12 18.62
C LYS A 141 -3.39 17.24 17.52
N GLN A 142 -4.35 17.73 16.74
CA GLN A 142 -5.22 16.85 15.95
C GLN A 142 -4.84 16.62 14.47
N GLU A 143 -3.81 17.27 13.91
CA GLU A 143 -3.58 17.24 12.44
C GLU A 143 -2.57 16.20 11.89
N LYS A 144 -2.17 15.18 12.67
CA LYS A 144 -1.51 13.96 12.12
C LYS A 144 -2.24 12.64 12.46
N PRO A 145 -3.55 12.48 12.22
CA PRO A 145 -4.30 11.32 12.71
C PRO A 145 -4.16 10.08 11.82
N LYS A 146 -4.10 10.24 10.49
CA LYS A 146 -4.30 9.12 9.53
C LYS A 146 -3.15 8.10 9.51
N THR A 147 -1.90 8.52 9.64
CA THR A 147 -0.74 7.60 9.65
C THR A 147 -0.61 6.85 10.97
N LYS A 148 -0.90 7.51 12.11
CA LYS A 148 -0.89 6.89 13.44
C LYS A 148 -2.02 5.87 13.63
N GLU A 149 -3.18 6.12 13.04
CA GLU A 149 -4.32 5.20 13.11
C GLU A 149 -4.06 3.90 12.36
N PHE A 150 -3.47 3.97 11.16
CA PHE A 150 -3.11 2.78 10.39
C PHE A 150 -2.14 1.88 11.17
N ASP A 151 -1.12 2.46 11.79
CA ASP A 151 -0.15 1.72 12.60
C ASP A 151 -0.81 1.12 13.86
N ARG A 152 -1.72 1.85 14.50
CA ARG A 152 -2.51 1.35 15.64
C ARG A 152 -3.38 0.16 15.22
N ARG A 153 -4.08 0.26 14.10
CA ARG A 153 -4.93 -0.81 13.55
C ARG A 153 -4.11 -2.05 13.17
N ARG A 154 -2.93 -1.84 12.58
CA ARG A 154 -2.00 -2.93 12.25
C ARG A 154 -1.51 -3.66 13.51
N LYS A 155 -1.12 -2.92 14.56
CA LYS A 155 -0.73 -3.49 15.85
C LYS A 155 -1.88 -4.26 16.51
N ALA A 156 -3.09 -3.70 16.52
CA ALA A 156 -4.28 -4.37 17.08
C ALA A 156 -4.57 -5.71 16.41
N ARG A 157 -4.54 -5.77 15.07
CA ARG A 157 -4.70 -7.01 14.31
C ARG A 157 -3.62 -8.04 14.62
N ALA A 158 -2.38 -7.62 14.83
CA ALA A 158 -1.29 -8.52 15.18
C ALA A 158 -1.47 -9.13 16.59
N LEU A 159 -2.01 -8.36 17.53
CA LEU A 159 -2.33 -8.85 18.87
C LEU A 159 -3.50 -9.85 18.85
N GLN A 160 -4.58 -9.54 18.11
CA GLN A 160 -5.73 -10.44 17.91
C GLN A 160 -5.28 -11.79 17.33
N LYS A 161 -4.51 -11.78 16.24
CA LYS A 161 -3.97 -13.01 15.63
C LYS A 161 -3.09 -13.83 16.58
N LYS A 162 -2.37 -13.19 17.50
CA LYS A 162 -1.59 -13.89 18.52
C LYS A 162 -2.49 -14.52 19.58
N ALA A 163 -3.56 -13.84 19.99
CA ALA A 163 -4.53 -14.38 20.93
C ALA A 163 -5.30 -15.57 20.34
N GLU A 164 -5.79 -15.44 19.10
CA GLU A 164 -6.45 -16.54 18.37
C GLU A 164 -5.56 -17.78 18.27
N LYS A 165 -4.30 -17.61 17.83
CA LYS A 165 -3.34 -18.73 17.77
C LYS A 165 -3.09 -19.40 19.11
N LYS A 166 -3.07 -18.63 20.21
CA LYS A 166 -2.92 -19.20 21.56
C LYS A 166 -4.16 -20.00 21.96
N VAL A 167 -5.36 -19.51 21.63
CA VAL A 167 -6.61 -20.24 21.85
C VAL A 167 -6.63 -21.53 21.03
N ASP A 168 -6.24 -21.49 19.76
CA ASP A 168 -6.17 -22.67 18.89
C ASP A 168 -5.15 -23.71 19.40
N GLN A 169 -4.02 -23.26 19.93
CA GLN A 169 -3.01 -24.14 20.54
C GLN A 169 -3.56 -24.83 21.78
N LEU A 170 -4.17 -24.06 22.70
CA LEU A 170 -4.82 -24.61 23.89
C LEU A 170 -5.96 -25.56 23.52
N GLU A 171 -6.73 -25.23 22.47
CA GLU A 171 -7.76 -26.11 21.95
C GLU A 171 -7.15 -27.42 21.48
N LYS A 172 -6.12 -27.39 20.62
CA LYS A 172 -5.44 -28.61 20.17
C LYS A 172 -4.94 -29.45 21.34
N GLU A 173 -4.36 -28.85 22.37
CA GLU A 173 -3.90 -29.58 23.55
C GLU A 173 -5.06 -30.21 24.34
N VAL A 174 -6.19 -29.52 24.46
CA VAL A 174 -7.37 -30.00 25.19
C VAL A 174 -8.15 -31.07 24.41
N PHE A 175 -8.17 -30.99 23.08
CA PHE A 175 -8.92 -31.88 22.19
C PHE A 175 -8.04 -32.96 21.54
N GLN A 176 -6.77 -33.08 21.93
CA GLN A 176 -5.91 -34.21 21.60
C GLN A 176 -6.15 -35.35 22.59
N ASP A 177 -6.84 -36.39 22.15
CA ASP A 177 -6.97 -37.62 22.92
C ASP A 177 -5.67 -38.43 22.84
N ARG A 178 -5.07 -38.75 23.99
CA ARG A 178 -3.90 -39.63 24.07
C ARG A 178 -4.36 -41.09 23.99
N VAL A 179 -4.34 -41.65 22.78
CA VAL A 179 -4.68 -43.05 22.53
C VAL A 179 -3.42 -43.93 22.65
N LYS A 180 -3.55 -45.14 23.23
CA LYS A 180 -2.42 -46.08 23.36
C LYS A 180 -2.08 -46.72 22.01
N PHE A 181 -0.80 -47.04 21.80
CA PHE A 181 -0.32 -47.71 20.59
C PHE A 181 -1.00 -49.08 20.44
N GLY A 182 -1.76 -49.28 19.35
CA GLY A 182 -2.52 -50.51 19.07
C GLY A 182 -4.02 -50.30 18.81
N GLU A 183 -4.61 -49.21 19.30
CA GLU A 183 -6.02 -48.84 19.00
C GLU A 183 -6.16 -47.91 17.78
N VAL A 184 -5.04 -47.42 17.24
CA VAL A 184 -5.01 -46.55 16.08
C VAL A 184 -5.16 -47.39 14.81
N ALA A 185 -6.37 -47.46 14.26
CA ALA A 185 -6.52 -47.72 12.84
C ALA A 185 -5.86 -46.54 12.11
N MET A 186 -4.75 -46.80 11.41
CA MET A 186 -4.09 -45.78 10.59
C MET A 186 -5.13 -45.18 9.64
N GLU A 187 -5.22 -43.85 9.60
CA GLU A 187 -6.01 -43.17 8.57
C GLU A 187 -5.58 -43.76 7.22
N PRO A 188 -6.52 -44.27 6.40
CA PRO A 188 -6.16 -44.84 5.13
C PRO A 188 -5.38 -43.78 4.33
N PRO A 189 -4.25 -44.15 3.72
CA PRO A 189 -3.39 -43.18 3.03
C PRO A 189 -4.21 -42.40 2.01
N SER A 190 -4.29 -41.08 2.18
CA SER A 190 -5.02 -40.23 1.25
C SER A 190 -4.17 -39.98 0.01
N PHE A 191 -4.60 -40.52 -1.13
CA PHE A 191 -3.96 -40.31 -2.42
C PHE A 191 -4.24 -38.88 -2.91
N THR A 192 -3.43 -37.92 -2.45
CA THR A 192 -3.49 -36.51 -2.90
C THR A 192 -2.80 -36.29 -4.26
N ALA A 193 -2.02 -37.28 -4.71
CA ALA A 193 -1.35 -37.26 -6.01
C ALA A 193 -2.14 -38.06 -7.05
N VAL A 194 -2.46 -37.40 -8.16
CA VAL A 194 -3.01 -38.06 -9.36
C VAL A 194 -1.93 -39.00 -9.91
N PRO A 195 -2.17 -40.33 -10.05
CA PRO A 195 -1.15 -41.24 -10.54
C PRO A 195 -0.68 -40.82 -11.93
N ARG A 196 0.63 -40.87 -12.16
CA ARG A 196 1.31 -40.31 -13.35
C ARG A 196 0.76 -40.80 -14.70
N LYS A 197 0.09 -41.96 -14.71
CA LYS A 197 -0.54 -42.60 -15.88
C LYS A 197 -2.06 -42.43 -15.96
N SER A 198 -2.66 -41.61 -15.10
CA SER A 198 -4.13 -41.39 -15.07
C SER A 198 -4.61 -40.13 -15.79
N VAL A 199 -3.69 -39.38 -16.40
CA VAL A 199 -4.07 -38.42 -17.45
C VAL A 199 -4.83 -39.23 -18.49
N GLY A 200 -6.08 -38.85 -18.75
CA GLY A 200 -7.12 -39.64 -19.42
C GLY A 200 -6.75 -40.16 -20.82
N ILE A 201 -5.91 -41.17 -20.88
CA ILE A 201 -5.75 -42.02 -22.03
C ILE A 201 -7.03 -42.85 -22.05
N GLU A 202 -7.96 -42.47 -22.92
CA GLU A 202 -9.12 -43.29 -23.27
C GLU A 202 -8.57 -44.69 -23.60
N LYS A 203 -8.89 -45.67 -22.74
CA LYS A 203 -8.38 -47.02 -22.94
C LYS A 203 -8.86 -47.49 -24.32
N PRO A 204 -8.01 -48.09 -25.18
CA PRO A 204 -8.48 -48.66 -26.43
C PRO A 204 -9.53 -49.73 -26.10
N GLY A 205 -10.81 -49.42 -26.33
CA GLY A 205 -11.96 -50.23 -25.89
C GLY A 205 -13.02 -49.49 -25.07
N GLU A 206 -12.81 -48.22 -24.69
CA GLU A 206 -13.82 -47.42 -23.98
C GLU A 206 -14.94 -46.95 -24.91
N ARG A 207 -15.81 -47.87 -25.31
CA ARG A 207 -17.04 -47.53 -26.05
C ARG A 207 -17.93 -46.65 -25.17
N GLN A 208 -18.56 -45.64 -25.77
CA GLN A 208 -19.56 -44.80 -25.12
C GLN A 208 -20.81 -45.64 -24.84
N LEU A 209 -20.79 -46.40 -23.75
CA LEU A 209 -21.91 -47.24 -23.34
C LEU A 209 -23.12 -46.36 -23.06
N LEU A 210 -24.31 -46.78 -23.51
CA LEU A 210 -25.57 -46.06 -23.32
C LEU A 210 -25.80 -45.66 -21.85
N LEU A 211 -25.42 -46.54 -20.92
CA LEU A 211 -25.49 -46.27 -19.47
C LEU A 211 -24.66 -45.06 -19.04
N LYS A 212 -23.47 -44.82 -19.64
CA LYS A 212 -22.67 -43.62 -19.36
C LYS A 212 -23.42 -42.36 -19.79
N ASN A 213 -24.20 -42.41 -20.87
CA ASN A 213 -25.02 -41.29 -21.31
C ASN A 213 -26.22 -41.05 -20.39
N ILE A 214 -26.87 -42.12 -19.91
CA ILE A 214 -27.97 -42.02 -18.93
C ILE A 214 -27.47 -41.41 -17.61
N PHE A 215 -26.33 -41.88 -17.08
CA PHE A 215 -25.72 -41.28 -15.89
C PHE A 215 -25.22 -39.86 -16.14
N LYS A 216 -24.72 -39.53 -17.34
CA LYS A 216 -24.33 -38.15 -17.68
C LYS A 216 -25.55 -37.23 -17.77
N GLN A 217 -26.70 -37.71 -18.23
CA GLN A 217 -27.96 -36.94 -18.27
C GLN A 217 -28.54 -36.72 -16.86
N GLN A 218 -28.50 -37.73 -15.99
CA GLN A 218 -28.87 -37.58 -14.57
C GLN A 218 -27.91 -36.64 -13.82
N ASN A 219 -26.64 -36.61 -14.19
CA ASN A 219 -25.69 -35.66 -13.64
C ASN A 219 -25.74 -34.28 -14.32
N ALA A 220 -26.20 -34.17 -15.58
CA ALA A 220 -26.38 -32.90 -16.29
C ALA A 220 -27.47 -32.04 -15.64
N SER A 221 -28.56 -32.65 -15.14
CA SER A 221 -29.53 -31.95 -14.29
C SER A 221 -28.96 -31.50 -12.93
N THR A 222 -27.77 -32.01 -12.57
CA THR A 222 -27.00 -31.57 -11.40
C THR A 222 -25.92 -30.55 -11.76
N ILE A 223 -25.43 -30.52 -13.01
CA ILE A 223 -24.40 -29.58 -13.49
C ILE A 223 -24.97 -28.16 -13.68
N GLU A 224 -26.28 -28.02 -13.92
CA GLU A 224 -26.98 -26.72 -13.87
C GLU A 224 -26.99 -26.07 -12.46
N LYS A 225 -26.61 -26.82 -11.42
CA LYS A 225 -26.46 -26.31 -10.03
C LYS A 225 -25.15 -25.56 -9.78
N LYS A 226 -24.29 -25.36 -10.79
CA LYS A 226 -23.18 -24.38 -10.66
C LYS A 226 -23.67 -22.93 -10.47
N SER A 227 -24.95 -22.67 -10.73
CA SER A 227 -25.62 -21.39 -10.44
C SER A 227 -26.04 -21.21 -8.96
N GLN A 228 -25.87 -22.22 -8.10
CA GLN A 228 -26.35 -22.20 -6.71
C GLN A 228 -25.24 -22.00 -5.66
N LEU A 229 -24.10 -21.39 -6.03
CA LEU A 229 -23.19 -20.88 -5.01
C LEU A 229 -23.94 -19.78 -4.23
N PRO A 230 -24.15 -19.92 -2.91
CA PRO A 230 -24.84 -18.90 -2.14
C PRO A 230 -24.12 -17.56 -2.28
N SER A 231 -24.89 -16.47 -2.41
CA SER A 231 -24.34 -15.11 -2.37
C SER A 231 -23.38 -14.94 -1.19
N MET A 232 -22.32 -14.14 -1.36
CA MET A 232 -21.35 -13.85 -0.30
C MET A 232 -22.01 -13.40 1.02
N ALA A 233 -23.15 -12.71 0.94
CA ALA A 233 -23.92 -12.33 2.13
C ALA A 233 -24.52 -13.55 2.84
N ARG A 234 -25.10 -14.49 2.08
CA ARG A 234 -25.66 -15.73 2.61
C ARG A 234 -24.57 -16.66 3.17
N GLN A 235 -23.39 -16.68 2.56
CA GLN A 235 -22.24 -17.40 3.09
C GLN A 235 -21.84 -16.89 4.47
N ARG A 236 -21.74 -15.56 4.65
CA ARG A 236 -21.41 -14.95 5.95
C ARG A 236 -22.44 -15.31 7.03
N ILE A 237 -23.73 -15.28 6.71
CA ILE A 237 -24.79 -15.67 7.64
C ILE A 237 -24.64 -17.14 8.05
N MET A 238 -24.38 -18.02 7.08
CA MET A 238 -24.17 -19.45 7.35
C MET A 238 -22.91 -19.72 8.18
N GLU A 239 -21.82 -18.98 7.93
CA GLU A 239 -20.58 -19.05 8.70
C GLU A 239 -20.79 -18.58 10.14
N GLU A 240 -21.50 -17.46 10.34
CA GLU A 240 -21.84 -16.94 11.67
C GLU A 240 -22.71 -17.95 12.47
N GLU A 241 -23.74 -18.52 11.84
CA GLU A 241 -24.56 -19.55 12.48
C GLU A 241 -23.74 -20.80 12.84
N ARG A 242 -22.82 -21.23 11.96
CA ARG A 242 -21.89 -22.32 12.25
C ARG A 242 -21.00 -21.99 13.44
N GLU A 243 -20.44 -20.79 13.49
CA GLU A 243 -19.60 -20.33 14.61
C GLU A 243 -20.38 -20.33 15.92
N ARG A 244 -21.64 -19.85 15.94
CA ARG A 244 -22.50 -19.90 17.13
C ARG A 244 -22.74 -21.33 17.61
N VAL A 245 -23.09 -22.25 16.70
CA VAL A 245 -23.33 -23.65 17.04
C VAL A 245 -22.06 -24.30 17.60
N VAL A 246 -20.90 -24.06 16.97
CA VAL A 246 -19.62 -24.58 17.43
C VAL A 246 -19.27 -24.04 18.82
N GLN A 247 -19.46 -22.74 19.06
CA GLN A 247 -19.21 -22.13 20.37
C GLN A 247 -20.13 -22.72 21.45
N ALA A 248 -21.42 -22.88 21.16
CA ALA A 248 -22.38 -23.50 22.07
C ALA A 248 -21.99 -24.96 22.38
N TYR A 249 -21.60 -25.72 21.36
CA TYR A 249 -21.13 -27.10 21.53
C TYR A 249 -19.85 -27.16 22.39
N ARG A 250 -18.88 -26.27 22.15
CA ARG A 250 -17.66 -26.16 22.97
C ARG A 250 -17.98 -25.86 24.43
N ALA A 251 -18.91 -24.95 24.70
CA ALA A 251 -19.35 -24.62 26.06
C ALA A 251 -19.99 -25.84 26.76
N LEU A 252 -20.89 -26.53 26.08
CA LEU A 252 -21.52 -27.77 26.58
C LEU A 252 -20.49 -28.86 26.85
N LYS A 253 -19.53 -29.07 25.94
CA LYS A 253 -18.46 -30.05 26.15
C LYS A 253 -17.57 -29.68 27.34
N LYS A 254 -17.23 -28.39 27.50
CA LYS A 254 -16.46 -27.91 28.66
C LYS A 254 -17.20 -28.19 29.98
N GLN A 255 -18.51 -27.95 30.03
CA GLN A 255 -19.32 -28.30 31.20
C GLN A 255 -19.31 -29.81 31.49
N LYS A 256 -19.47 -30.66 30.47
CA LYS A 256 -19.40 -32.12 30.62
C LYS A 256 -18.03 -32.58 31.13
N GLN A 257 -16.94 -31.98 30.66
CA GLN A 257 -15.59 -32.28 31.13
C GLN A 257 -15.40 -31.86 32.60
N LEU A 258 -15.93 -30.70 33.02
CA LEU A 258 -15.91 -30.29 34.42
C LEU A 258 -16.71 -31.24 35.29
N HIS A 259 -17.91 -31.63 34.86
CA HIS A 259 -18.75 -32.61 35.56
C HIS A 259 -18.02 -33.96 35.70
N HIS A 260 -17.38 -34.46 34.63
CA HIS A 260 -16.61 -35.70 34.68
C HIS A 260 -15.41 -35.62 35.63
N LYS A 261 -14.73 -34.46 35.70
CA LYS A 261 -13.63 -34.21 36.64
C LYS A 261 -14.08 -34.02 38.09
N SER A 262 -15.30 -33.50 38.31
CA SER A 262 -15.87 -33.26 39.65
C SER A 262 -16.64 -34.45 40.21
N THR A 263 -16.87 -35.51 39.42
CA THR A 263 -17.46 -36.75 39.92
C THR A 263 -16.33 -37.59 40.51
N PRO A 264 -16.12 -37.65 41.84
CA PRO A 264 -15.14 -38.57 42.41
C PRO A 264 -15.54 -40.00 42.06
N LEU A 265 -14.55 -40.84 41.77
CA LEU A 265 -14.66 -42.29 41.66
C LEU A 265 -15.15 -42.86 43.01
N ASN A 266 -16.47 -42.83 43.23
CA ASN A 266 -17.16 -43.54 44.30
C ASN A 266 -18.25 -44.37 43.63
N ALA A 267 -17.87 -45.51 43.07
CA ALA A 267 -18.75 -46.63 42.82
C ALA A 267 -17.90 -47.89 42.59
N CYS A 268 -17.95 -48.78 43.60
CA CYS A 268 -17.40 -50.13 43.72
C CYS A 268 -15.90 -50.27 44.02
#